data_AF-A0A9X2NMU4-F1
#
_entry.id   AF-A0A9X2NMU4-F1
#
_cell.length_a   1.000
_cell.length_b   1.000
_cell.length_c   1.000
_cell.angle_alpha   90.00
_cell.angle_beta   90.00
_cell.angle_gamma   90.00
#
_symmetry.space_group_name_H-M   'P 1'
#
loop_
_entity.id
_entity.type
_entity.pdbx_description
1 polymer ?
#
loop_
_entity_poly.entity_id
_entity_poly.type
_entity_poly.pdbx_seq_one_letter_code
_entity_poly.pdbx_strand_id
1 'polypeptide(L)'
;MSSEEMRSMLKKAENLRKEINEQYRTASYLSRADPPADEPASNAAVNGENGINAAGRYYEGHLRYQYGYLTELISRLRKALGITEAVDEQAAETTKKRGMAE
;
A
#
# COMPACT_ATOMS: atom_id res chain seq x y z
N MET A 1 -14.56 -7.69 17.88
CA MET A 1 -14.81 -8.06 16.48
C MET A 1 -15.18 -9.53 16.42
N SER A 2 -16.16 -9.86 15.60
CA SER A 2 -16.45 -11.23 15.18
C SER A 2 -15.38 -11.75 14.20
N SER A 3 -15.35 -13.06 13.99
CA SER A 3 -14.47 -13.70 12.98
C SER A 3 -14.74 -13.17 11.57
N GLU A 4 -16.01 -12.91 11.24
CA GLU A 4 -16.42 -12.36 9.95
C GLU A 4 -15.94 -10.91 9.76
N GLU A 5 -16.07 -10.07 10.79
CA GLU A 5 -15.56 -8.69 10.77
C GLU A 5 -14.03 -8.67 10.58
N MET A 6 -13.31 -9.57 11.25
CA MET A 6 -11.86 -9.72 11.09
C MET A 6 -11.47 -10.14 9.68
N ARG A 7 -12.19 -11.09 9.06
CA ARG A 7 -11.95 -11.52 7.68
C ARG A 7 -12.22 -10.41 6.67
N SER A 8 -13.31 -9.65 6.87
CA SER A 8 -13.63 -8.48 6.05
C SER A 8 -12.55 -7.40 6.16
N MET A 9 -12.09 -7.11 7.37
CA MET A 9 -11.01 -6.15 7.61
C MET A 9 -9.67 -6.62 7.02
N LEU A 10 -9.34 -7.90 7.16
CA LEU A 10 -8.15 -8.49 6.56
C LEU A 10 -8.15 -8.29 5.05
N LYS A 11 -9.26 -8.61 4.37
CA LYS A 11 -9.37 -8.44 2.93
C LYS A 11 -9.20 -6.98 2.50
N LYS A 12 -9.80 -6.04 3.23
CA LYS A 12 -9.65 -4.60 2.99
C LYS A 12 -8.20 -4.15 3.17
N ALA A 13 -7.54 -4.59 4.23
CA ALA A 13 -6.15 -4.24 4.51
C ALA A 13 -5.18 -4.78 3.44
N GLU A 14 -5.40 -6.02 2.97
CA GLU A 14 -4.62 -6.61 1.88
C GLU A 14 -4.78 -5.86 0.56
N ASN A 15 -6.02 -5.52 0.19
CA ASN A 15 -6.29 -4.73 -1.01
C ASN A 15 -5.64 -3.34 -0.92
N LEU A 16 -5.83 -2.64 0.20
CA LEU A 16 -5.24 -1.31 0.39
C LEU A 16 -3.71 -1.36 0.38
N ARG A 17 -3.09 -2.39 0.99
CA ARG A 17 -1.64 -2.55 0.95
C ARG A 17 -1.13 -2.74 -0.49
N LYS A 18 -1.89 -3.47 -1.31
CA LYS A 18 -1.57 -3.65 -2.74
C LYS A 18 -1.63 -2.31 -3.48
N GLU A 19 -2.72 -1.56 -3.31
CA GLU A 19 -2.90 -0.24 -3.92
C GLU A 19 -1.78 0.74 -3.50
N ILE A 20 -1.44 0.78 -2.22
CA ILE A 20 -0.35 1.62 -1.70
C ILE A 20 1.00 1.22 -2.29
N ASN A 21 1.26 -0.08 -2.47
CA ASN A 21 2.49 -0.54 -3.11
C ASN A 21 2.56 -0.14 -4.59
N GLU A 22 1.43 -0.12 -5.30
CA GLU A 22 1.34 0.39 -6.66
C GLU A 22 1.60 1.91 -6.71
N GLN A 23 1.00 2.67 -5.79
CA GLN A 23 1.27 4.11 -5.64
C GLN A 23 2.73 4.38 -5.26
N TYR A 24 3.34 3.57 -4.39
CA TYR A 24 4.73 3.74 -3.98
C TYR A 24 5.69 3.63 -5.17
N ARG A 25 5.43 2.66 -6.08
CA ARG A 25 6.24 2.48 -7.29
C ARG A 25 6.20 3.71 -8.20
N THR A 26 5.05 4.36 -8.33
CA THR A 26 4.89 5.55 -9.17
C THR A 26 5.30 6.85 -8.45
N ALA A 27 5.19 6.92 -7.13
CA ALA A 27 5.56 8.09 -6.33
C ALA A 27 7.05 8.45 -6.42
N SER A 28 7.91 7.49 -6.74
CA SER A 28 9.34 7.73 -6.93
C SER A 28 9.67 8.77 -8.01
N TYR A 29 8.75 9.02 -8.96
CA TYR A 29 8.92 10.08 -9.97
C TYR A 29 8.67 11.48 -9.42
N LEU A 30 7.87 11.62 -8.36
CA LEU A 30 7.49 12.92 -7.79
C LEU A 30 8.64 13.62 -7.08
N SER A 31 9.69 12.87 -6.72
CA SER A 31 10.90 13.38 -6.05
C SER A 31 12.08 13.64 -7.00
N ARG A 32 11.86 13.51 -8.31
CA ARG A 32 12.87 13.55 -9.38
C ARG A 32 12.54 14.56 -10.48
N ALA A 33 11.84 15.64 -10.14
CA ALA A 33 11.59 16.72 -11.08
C ALA A 33 12.86 17.55 -11.28
N ASP A 34 13.07 18.01 -12.51
CA ASP A 34 14.12 18.96 -12.87
C ASP A 34 13.53 20.38 -13.01
N PRO A 35 14.23 21.43 -12.56
CA PRO A 35 13.85 22.81 -12.85
C PRO A 35 13.74 23.05 -14.36
N PRO A 36 12.67 23.74 -14.84
CA PRO A 36 12.50 24.01 -16.26
C PRO A 36 13.49 25.05 -16.82
N ALA A 37 14.16 25.82 -15.95
CA ALA A 37 15.19 26.78 -16.29
C ALA A 37 16.20 26.90 -15.14
N ASP A 38 17.44 27.28 -15.47
CA ASP A 38 18.49 27.59 -14.50
C ASP A 38 18.36 29.03 -14.01
N GLU A 39 17.29 29.30 -13.27
CA GLU A 39 17.03 30.59 -12.65
C GLU A 39 16.49 30.42 -11.23
N PRO A 40 16.65 31.42 -10.35
CA PRO A 40 16.36 31.26 -8.93
C PRO A 40 14.94 30.80 -8.62
N ALA A 41 13.93 31.29 -9.34
CA ALA A 41 12.54 30.93 -9.08
C ALA A 41 12.24 29.47 -9.44
N SER A 42 12.65 29.03 -10.64
CA SER A 42 12.56 27.63 -11.08
C SER A 42 13.28 26.67 -10.14
N ASN A 43 14.51 27.00 -9.74
CA ASN A 43 15.28 26.21 -8.78
C ASN A 43 14.61 26.13 -7.41
N ALA A 44 14.09 27.25 -6.89
CA ALA A 44 13.38 27.29 -5.61
C ALA A 44 12.07 26.48 -5.64
N ALA A 45 11.32 26.55 -6.75
CA ALA A 45 10.06 25.82 -6.91
C ALA A 45 10.25 24.29 -6.92
N VAL A 46 11.35 23.80 -7.47
CA VAL A 46 11.62 22.35 -7.57
C VAL A 46 12.40 21.83 -6.36
N ASN A 47 13.48 22.53 -5.97
CA ASN A 47 14.48 22.05 -5.01
C ASN A 47 14.47 22.77 -3.65
N GLY A 48 13.64 23.79 -3.47
CA GLY A 48 13.51 24.50 -2.19
C GLY A 48 12.87 23.66 -1.07
N GLU A 49 12.82 24.21 0.14
CA GLU A 49 12.32 23.54 1.36
C GLU A 49 10.90 22.97 1.20
N ASN A 50 10.03 23.65 0.45
CA ASN A 50 8.68 23.21 0.10
C ASN A 50 8.51 22.95 -1.41
N GLY A 51 9.61 22.67 -2.10
CA GLY A 51 9.60 22.43 -3.54
C GLY A 51 8.99 21.08 -3.91
N ILE A 52 8.73 20.90 -5.21
CA ILE A 52 8.13 19.68 -5.77
C ILE A 52 8.86 18.42 -5.28
N ASN A 53 10.20 18.43 -5.30
CA ASN A 53 10.98 17.26 -4.90
C ASN A 53 10.86 16.96 -3.39
N ALA A 54 10.71 17.99 -2.55
CA ALA A 54 10.49 17.82 -1.11
C ALA A 54 9.11 17.20 -0.84
N ALA A 55 8.06 17.70 -1.51
CA ALA A 55 6.72 17.14 -1.42
C ALA A 55 6.67 15.68 -1.91
N GLY A 56 7.36 15.37 -3.02
CA GLY A 56 7.48 14.00 -3.52
C GLY A 56 8.12 13.04 -2.51
N ARG A 57 9.23 13.43 -1.89
CA ARG A 57 9.89 12.64 -0.83
C ARG A 57 8.99 12.43 0.40
N TYR A 58 8.28 13.47 0.81
CA TYR A 58 7.35 13.39 1.93
C TYR A 58 6.24 12.37 1.65
N TYR A 59 5.61 12.46 0.46
CA TYR A 59 4.56 11.53 0.06
C TYR A 59 5.06 10.08 -0.05
N GLU A 60 6.25 9.86 -0.62
CA GLU A 60 6.89 8.55 -0.66
C GLU A 60 7.09 7.97 0.76
N GLY A 61 7.59 8.79 1.69
CA GLY A 61 7.73 8.41 3.10
C GLY A 61 6.39 8.05 3.75
N HIS A 62 5.33 8.80 3.45
CA HIS A 62 3.98 8.53 3.94
C HIS A 62 3.44 7.19 3.44
N LEU A 63 3.59 6.88 2.15
CA LEU A 63 3.19 5.59 1.57
C LEU A 63 3.95 4.43 2.21
N ARG A 64 5.26 4.60 2.45
CA ARG A 64 6.07 3.58 3.14
C ARG A 64 5.58 3.32 4.55
N TYR A 65 5.24 4.38 5.29
CA TYR A 65 4.67 4.26 6.64
C TYR A 65 3.33 3.50 6.62
N GLN A 66 2.42 3.87 5.72
CA GLN A 66 1.13 3.20 5.58
C GLN A 66 1.28 1.72 5.19
N TYR A 67 2.21 1.41 4.27
CA TYR A 67 2.51 0.03 3.88
C TYR A 67 3.00 -0.80 5.06
N GLY A 68 3.90 -0.25 5.88
CA GLY A 68 4.39 -0.89 7.11
C GLY A 68 3.27 -1.15 8.11
N TYR A 69 2.44 -0.14 8.35
CA TYR A 69 1.27 -0.27 9.25
C TYR A 69 0.31 -1.38 8.77
N LEU A 70 -0.05 -1.40 7.49
CA LEU A 70 -0.95 -2.42 6.94
C LEU A 70 -0.34 -3.82 6.99
N THR A 71 0.97 -3.93 6.78
CA THR A 71 1.68 -5.21 6.91
C THR A 71 1.57 -5.77 8.32
N GLU A 72 1.75 -4.92 9.34
CA GLU A 72 1.58 -5.32 10.74
C GLU A 72 0.12 -5.68 11.06
N LEU A 73 -0.85 -4.86 10.60
CA LEU A 73 -2.28 -5.13 10.78
C LEU A 73 -2.70 -6.47 10.18
N ILE A 74 -2.29 -6.74 8.93
CA ILE A 74 -2.55 -8.01 8.23
C ILE A 74 -1.97 -9.19 9.05
N SER A 75 -0.74 -9.05 9.53
CA SER A 75 -0.08 -10.08 10.34
C SER A 75 -0.88 -10.40 11.62
N ARG A 76 -1.31 -9.36 12.35
CA ARG A 76 -2.13 -9.51 13.56
C ARG A 76 -3.49 -10.14 13.28
N LEU A 77 -4.16 -9.72 12.20
CA LEU A 77 -5.46 -10.26 11.81
C LEU A 77 -5.36 -11.75 11.41
N ARG A 78 -4.35 -12.13 10.62
CA ARG A 78 -4.08 -13.53 10.27
C ARG A 78 -3.84 -14.37 11.52
N LYS A 79 -3.00 -13.89 12.43
CA LYS A 79 -2.71 -14.56 13.72
C LYS A 79 -3.98 -14.74 14.56
N ALA A 80 -4.81 -13.70 14.70
CA ALA A 80 -6.05 -13.74 15.46
C ALA A 80 -7.09 -14.70 14.85
N LEU A 81 -7.11 -14.82 13.53
CA LEU A 81 -7.98 -15.75 12.80
C LEU A 81 -7.45 -17.19 12.74
N GLY A 82 -6.25 -17.45 13.27
CA GLY A 82 -5.58 -18.74 13.14
C GLY A 82 -5.22 -19.11 11.70
N ILE A 83 -5.14 -18.12 10.80
CA ILE A 83 -4.77 -18.33 9.40
C ILE A 83 -3.24 -18.48 9.34
N THR A 84 -2.80 -19.68 8.99
CA THR A 84 -1.43 -19.98 8.55
C THR A 84 -1.42 -20.06 7.02
N GLU A 85 -0.27 -19.86 6.37
CA GLU A 85 -0.17 -19.81 4.89
C GLU A 85 -0.86 -20.99 4.18
N ALA A 86 -0.95 -22.16 4.83
CA ALA A 86 -1.62 -23.36 4.29
C ALA A 86 -3.16 -23.29 4.22
N VAL A 87 -3.82 -22.39 4.97
CA VAL A 87 -5.30 -22.36 5.08
C VAL A 87 -5.94 -21.56 3.94
N ASP A 88 -5.25 -20.54 3.41
CA ASP A 88 -5.78 -19.69 2.35
C ASP A 88 -5.81 -20.39 0.97
N GLU A 89 -4.85 -21.26 0.66
CA GLU A 89 -4.88 -22.08 -0.57
C GLU A 89 -6.11 -23.01 -0.59
N GLN A 90 -6.46 -23.58 0.56
CA GLN A 90 -7.58 -24.52 0.67
C GLN A 90 -8.95 -23.80 0.57
N ALA A 91 -9.08 -22.58 1.10
CA ALA A 91 -10.32 -21.80 1.03
C ALA A 91 -10.58 -21.24 -0.38
N ALA A 92 -9.53 -20.80 -1.09
CA ALA A 92 -9.62 -20.36 -2.48
C ALA A 92 -10.02 -21.52 -3.42
N GLU A 93 -9.42 -22.70 -3.23
CA GLU A 93 -9.79 -23.94 -3.95
C GLU A 93 -11.24 -24.37 -3.68
N THR A 94 -11.70 -24.27 -2.42
CA THR A 94 -13.07 -24.66 -2.05
C THR A 94 -14.12 -23.75 -2.69
N THR A 95 -13.84 -22.45 -2.80
CA THR A 95 -14.74 -21.49 -3.46
C THR A 95 -14.78 -21.73 -4.97
N LYS A 96 -13.63 -22.06 -5.58
CA LYS A 96 -13.53 -22.37 -7.01
C LYS A 96 -14.26 -23.66 -7.39
N LYS A 97 -14.22 -24.70 -6.55
CA LYS A 97 -14.97 -25.95 -6.78
C LYS A 97 -16.48 -25.79 -6.63
N ARG A 98 -16.94 -24.92 -5.72
CA ARG A 98 -18.38 -24.71 -5.48
C ARG A 98 -19.07 -23.92 -6.61
N GLY A 99 -18.35 -23.01 -7.27
CA GLY A 99 -18.85 -22.28 -8.46
C GLY A 99 -18.76 -23.04 -9.79
N MET A 100 -18.21 -24.26 -9.80
CA MET A 100 -18.17 -25.14 -10.99
C MET A 100 -19.21 -26.27 -10.92
N ALA A 101 -20.01 -26.32 -9.86
CA ALA A 101 -21.03 -27.35 -9.60
C ALA A 101 -22.47 -26.83 -9.74
N GLU A 102 -22.66 -25.61 -10.25
CA GLU A 102 -23.93 -25.03 -10.71
C GLU A 102 -23.90 -24.87 -12.23
#